data_AF-W0RIE4-F1
#
_entry.id   AF-W0RIE4-F1
#
_cell.length_a   1.000
_cell.length_b   1.000
_cell.length_c   1.000
_cell.angle_alpha   90.00
_cell.angle_beta   90.00
_cell.angle_gamma   90.00
#
_symmetry.space_group_name_H-M   'P 1'
#
loop_
_entity.id
_entity.type
_entity.pdbx_description
1 polymer ?
#
loop_
_entity_poly.entity_id
_entity_poly.type
_entity_poly.pdbx_seq_one_letter_code
_entity_poly.pdbx_strand_id
1 'polypeptide(L)'
;MLRSLTAISRRAIAAAMLLAAAACSDSATEPASAGETPGTPTGTPTGTPTGTPTQSGTAAPANIPGNWVYGVLSMNDYYNVQNGSYVGNGYGTSVLFKFTADGKYEQSIYIEATTYSCHTKVWVYNAGTVKWGASEFRVYPTTGRVRSSDTCNAQFNFDRADDIARKQGDLYSWAFERNASDGKVYLMIGPNGTTENRSSFRRAD
;
A
#
# COMPACT_ATOMS: atom_id res chain seq x y z
N MET A 1 -9.48 -29.00 -24.35
CA MET A 1 -9.65 -27.84 -23.45
C MET A 1 -8.35 -27.55 -22.66
N LEU A 2 -7.20 -27.40 -23.32
CA LEU A 2 -5.90 -27.23 -22.65
C LEU A 2 -5.21 -25.92 -23.04
N ARG A 3 -5.96 -24.82 -23.01
CA ARG A 3 -5.45 -23.46 -23.25
C ARG A 3 -6.15 -22.49 -22.30
N SER A 4 -5.91 -22.58 -20.99
CA SER A 4 -6.39 -21.52 -20.07
C SER A 4 -5.74 -21.45 -18.68
N LEU A 5 -4.85 -22.38 -18.29
CA LEU A 5 -4.33 -22.44 -16.90
C LEU A 5 -3.08 -21.60 -16.66
N THR A 6 -2.34 -21.22 -17.71
CA THR A 6 -1.17 -20.33 -17.63
C THR A 6 -1.52 -18.87 -17.30
N ALA A 7 -2.80 -18.49 -17.43
CA ALA A 7 -3.27 -17.13 -17.16
C ALA A 7 -3.59 -16.87 -15.67
N ILE A 8 -3.83 -17.93 -14.89
CA ILE A 8 -4.24 -17.80 -13.48
C ILE A 8 -3.04 -17.44 -12.60
N SER A 9 -1.84 -17.99 -12.88
CA SER A 9 -0.63 -17.70 -12.09
C SER A 9 -0.12 -16.26 -12.25
N ARG A 10 -0.44 -15.58 -13.36
CA ARG A 10 -0.06 -14.17 -13.57
C ARG A 10 -0.98 -13.18 -12.84
N ARG A 11 -2.23 -13.56 -12.58
CA ARG A 11 -3.22 -12.66 -11.96
C ARG A 11 -3.06 -12.52 -10.44
N ALA A 12 -2.61 -13.57 -9.75
CA ALA A 12 -2.31 -13.48 -8.31
C ALA A 12 -1.13 -12.53 -8.02
N ILE A 13 -0.11 -12.53 -8.89
CA ILE A 13 1.04 -11.61 -8.81
C ILE A 13 0.61 -10.19 -9.21
N ALA A 14 -0.28 -10.05 -10.20
CA ALA A 14 -0.82 -8.74 -10.58
C ALA A 14 -1.66 -8.10 -9.47
N ALA A 15 -2.37 -8.86 -8.62
CA ALA A 15 -3.12 -8.30 -7.49
C ALA A 15 -2.21 -7.74 -6.38
N ALA A 16 -1.05 -8.37 -6.13
CA ALA A 16 -0.03 -7.83 -5.21
C ALA A 16 0.73 -6.63 -5.81
N MET A 17 0.88 -6.57 -7.15
CA MET A 17 1.42 -5.39 -7.83
C MET A 17 0.41 -4.27 -8.07
N LEU A 18 -0.90 -4.55 -8.06
CA LEU A 18 -1.94 -3.54 -8.30
C LEU A 18 -2.09 -2.56 -7.13
N LEU A 19 -1.74 -2.96 -5.90
CA LEU A 19 -1.63 -2.01 -4.78
C LEU A 19 -0.45 -1.02 -4.94
N ALA A 20 0.39 -1.18 -5.97
CA ALA A 20 1.48 -0.25 -6.29
C ALA A 20 1.29 0.51 -7.63
N ALA A 21 0.11 0.43 -8.27
CA ALA A 21 -0.08 0.94 -9.64
C ALA A 21 -1.44 1.62 -9.93
N ALA A 22 -2.10 2.22 -8.94
CA ALA A 22 -3.36 2.93 -9.17
C ALA A 22 -3.15 4.45 -9.31
N ALA A 23 -2.87 4.92 -10.53
CA ALA A 23 -3.36 6.20 -11.09
C ALA A 23 -2.81 6.41 -12.51
N CYS A 24 -3.36 5.71 -13.50
CA CYS A 24 -3.35 6.18 -14.88
C CYS A 24 -4.79 6.47 -15.30
N SER A 25 -5.12 7.75 -15.37
CA SER A 25 -6.22 8.25 -16.20
C SER A 25 -5.93 9.71 -16.50
N ASP A 26 -5.08 9.93 -17.51
CA ASP A 26 -4.94 11.22 -18.19
C ASP A 26 -6.15 11.40 -19.09
N SER A 27 -7.05 12.32 -18.73
CA SER A 27 -8.03 12.86 -19.65
C SER A 27 -7.42 14.12 -20.25
N ALA A 28 -6.94 13.99 -21.49
CA ALA A 28 -6.48 15.11 -22.29
C ALA A 28 -7.67 16.03 -22.60
N THR A 29 -7.59 17.28 -22.12
CA THR A 29 -8.34 18.41 -22.67
C THR A 29 -7.35 19.53 -22.93
N GLU A 30 -7.22 19.92 -24.19
CA GLU A 30 -6.51 21.11 -24.68
C GLU A 30 -6.90 22.38 -23.90
N PRO A 31 -6.02 23.40 -23.88
CA PRO A 31 -6.35 24.55 -24.73
C PRO A 31 -5.18 25.24 -25.41
N ALA A 32 -5.46 25.63 -26.66
CA ALA A 32 -5.26 26.94 -27.29
C ALA A 32 -3.89 27.66 -27.26
N SER A 33 -3.47 28.01 -28.47
CA SER A 33 -2.34 28.86 -28.88
C SER A 33 -2.63 30.36 -28.81
N ALA A 34 -1.63 31.15 -28.38
CA ALA A 34 -1.20 32.50 -28.82
C ALA A 34 -0.31 33.06 -27.67
N GLY A 35 0.91 33.57 -27.80
CA GLY A 35 1.66 34.16 -28.91
C GLY A 35 2.15 35.54 -28.44
N GLU A 36 3.43 35.68 -28.07
CA GLU A 36 4.33 36.86 -28.26
C GLU A 36 5.64 36.74 -27.46
N THR A 37 6.76 37.11 -28.09
CA THR A 37 8.18 37.04 -27.66
C THR A 37 8.71 38.46 -27.34
N PRO A 38 10.01 38.72 -27.03
CA PRO A 38 11.00 38.10 -26.15
C PRO A 38 11.55 39.06 -25.07
N GLY A 39 11.96 38.55 -23.91
CA GLY A 39 12.82 39.26 -22.96
C GLY A 39 13.79 38.31 -22.27
N THR A 40 15.03 38.27 -22.74
CA THR A 40 16.14 37.57 -22.07
C THR A 40 16.50 38.33 -20.79
N PRO A 41 16.65 37.62 -19.66
CA PRO A 41 17.92 37.74 -18.94
C PRO A 41 18.53 36.38 -18.62
N THR A 42 19.79 36.30 -19.02
CA THR A 42 20.82 35.36 -18.59
C THR A 42 20.76 35.07 -17.09
N GLY A 43 20.65 33.78 -16.75
CA GLY A 43 20.80 33.30 -15.38
C GLY A 43 20.56 31.80 -15.35
N THR A 44 21.63 31.01 -15.50
CA THR A 44 21.63 29.57 -15.22
C THR A 44 21.54 29.36 -13.70
N PRO A 45 20.48 28.75 -13.14
CA PRO A 45 20.59 28.09 -11.85
C PRO A 45 21.01 26.65 -12.12
N THR A 46 22.32 26.42 -12.08
CA THR A 46 22.86 25.08 -11.82
C THR A 46 22.44 24.71 -10.41
N GLY A 47 21.43 23.85 -10.30
CA GLY A 47 20.97 23.31 -9.04
C GLY A 47 20.02 22.16 -9.31
N THR A 48 20.56 20.94 -9.38
CA THR A 48 19.76 19.73 -9.30
C THR A 48 19.12 19.67 -7.91
N PRO A 49 17.79 19.70 -7.75
CA PRO A 49 17.19 19.39 -6.46
C PRO A 49 17.10 17.86 -6.34
N THR A 50 18.21 17.21 -5.99
CA THR A 50 18.18 15.81 -5.55
C THR A 50 17.86 15.79 -4.06
N GLY A 51 16.59 16.04 -3.76
CA GLY A 51 16.03 15.86 -2.43
C GLY A 51 14.53 15.79 -2.58
N THR A 52 13.95 14.61 -2.41
CA THR A 52 12.49 14.49 -2.27
C THR A 52 12.08 15.42 -1.12
N PRO A 53 11.19 16.41 -1.34
CA PRO A 53 10.83 17.32 -0.29
C PRO A 53 10.17 16.56 0.86
N THR A 54 10.83 16.54 2.02
CA THR A 54 10.24 16.02 3.26
C THR A 54 9.05 16.90 3.62
N GLN A 55 7.83 16.41 3.36
CA GLN A 55 6.62 17.11 3.77
C GLN A 55 6.43 16.98 5.29
N SER A 56 6.26 18.11 5.97
CA SER A 56 5.83 18.10 7.37
C SER A 56 4.43 17.51 7.49
N GLY A 57 4.24 16.63 8.46
CA GLY A 57 2.93 16.08 8.80
C GLY A 57 2.02 17.13 9.44
N THR A 58 0.74 16.81 9.54
CA THR A 58 -0.22 17.57 10.36
C THR A 58 -0.56 16.76 11.60
N ALA A 59 -0.90 17.42 12.70
CA ALA A 59 -1.36 16.74 13.91
C ALA A 59 -2.50 15.75 13.60
N ALA A 60 -2.43 14.56 14.20
CA ALA A 60 -3.46 13.54 13.99
C ALA A 60 -4.77 13.93 14.71
N PRO A 61 -5.94 13.66 14.09
CA PRO A 61 -7.23 13.78 14.77
C PRO A 61 -7.27 13.01 16.09
N ALA A 62 -8.06 13.50 17.03
CA ALA A 62 -8.24 12.84 18.32
C ALA A 62 -8.64 11.37 18.15
N ASN A 63 -8.14 10.50 19.02
CA ASN A 63 -8.36 9.05 19.00
C ASN A 63 -7.76 8.27 17.83
N ILE A 64 -7.13 8.91 16.83
CA ILE A 64 -6.37 8.18 15.79
C ILE A 64 -5.02 7.65 16.27
N PRO A 65 -4.22 8.39 17.07
CA PRO A 65 -2.92 7.89 17.51
C PRO A 65 -3.02 6.50 18.16
N GLY A 66 -2.11 5.61 17.78
CA GLY A 66 -2.11 4.21 18.21
C GLY A 66 -1.78 3.25 17.08
N ASN A 67 -1.85 1.96 17.39
CA ASN A 67 -1.62 0.87 16.46
C ASN A 67 -2.96 0.31 15.97
N TRP A 68 -3.07 0.10 14.67
CA TRP A 68 -4.28 -0.31 13.98
C TRP A 68 -3.94 -1.47 13.07
N VAL A 69 -4.60 -2.61 13.27
CA VAL A 69 -4.34 -3.83 12.51
C VAL A 69 -5.60 -4.28 11.79
N TYR A 70 -5.42 -4.63 10.53
CA TYR A 70 -6.37 -5.34 9.70
C TYR A 70 -5.70 -6.60 9.20
N GLY A 71 -6.45 -7.69 9.07
CA GLY A 71 -5.94 -8.88 8.41
C GLY A 71 -7.05 -9.83 8.03
N VAL A 72 -6.82 -10.56 6.96
CA VAL A 72 -7.68 -11.65 6.51
C VAL A 72 -6.83 -12.85 6.18
N LEU A 73 -7.37 -14.03 6.45
CA LEU A 73 -6.75 -15.32 6.22
C LEU A 73 -7.75 -16.15 5.40
N SER A 74 -7.25 -16.89 4.43
CA SER A 74 -8.01 -17.96 3.77
C SER A 74 -8.36 -19.05 4.78
N MET A 75 -9.58 -19.58 4.73
CA MET A 75 -9.94 -20.79 5.48
C MET A 75 -9.43 -22.08 4.82
N ASN A 76 -8.93 -21.99 3.58
CA ASN A 76 -8.34 -23.12 2.88
C ASN A 76 -6.87 -23.29 3.28
N ASP A 77 -6.57 -24.49 3.78
CA ASP A 77 -5.23 -24.96 4.11
C ASP A 77 -4.69 -25.89 3.04
N TYR A 78 -3.39 -25.80 2.79
CA TYR A 78 -2.66 -26.71 1.93
C TYR A 78 -1.88 -27.71 2.77
N TYR A 79 -1.90 -28.96 2.33
CA TYR A 79 -1.14 -30.06 2.90
C TYR A 79 -0.40 -30.79 1.79
N ASN A 80 0.77 -31.32 2.11
CA ASN A 80 1.53 -32.14 1.19
C ASN A 80 0.91 -33.54 1.13
N VAL A 81 0.50 -33.96 -0.06
CA VAL A 81 -0.19 -35.25 -0.28
C VAL A 81 0.68 -36.48 -0.03
N GLN A 82 2.01 -36.33 -0.04
CA GLN A 82 2.96 -37.43 0.09
C GLN A 82 3.31 -37.75 1.55
N ASN A 83 3.31 -36.75 2.44
CA ASN A 83 3.72 -36.92 3.85
C ASN A 83 2.72 -36.33 4.86
N GLY A 84 1.60 -35.75 4.39
CA GLY A 84 0.57 -35.16 5.23
C GLY A 84 0.98 -33.87 5.95
N SER A 85 2.17 -33.31 5.69
CA SER A 85 2.65 -32.13 6.42
C SER A 85 1.86 -30.89 6.02
N TYR A 86 1.57 -30.01 6.99
CA TYR A 86 0.98 -28.69 6.72
C TYR A 86 1.94 -27.84 5.88
N VAL A 87 1.40 -27.24 4.82
CA VAL A 87 2.14 -26.49 3.81
C VAL A 87 1.88 -25.00 3.99
N GLY A 88 0.64 -24.59 4.28
CA GLY A 88 0.30 -23.20 4.60
C GLY A 88 -1.14 -22.84 4.24
N ASN A 89 -1.59 -21.66 4.65
CA ASN A 89 -2.86 -21.10 4.19
C ASN A 89 -2.78 -20.76 2.70
N GLY A 90 -3.91 -20.85 2.00
CA GLY A 90 -4.00 -20.47 0.59
C GLY A 90 -3.72 -18.99 0.33
N TYR A 91 -4.10 -18.14 1.27
CA TYR A 91 -3.88 -16.70 1.21
C TYR A 91 -3.91 -16.11 2.60
N GLY A 92 -3.13 -15.06 2.82
CA GLY A 92 -3.19 -14.24 4.02
C GLY A 92 -2.74 -12.82 3.71
N THR A 93 -3.37 -11.84 4.34
CA THR A 93 -2.86 -10.47 4.36
C THR A 93 -3.02 -9.86 5.74
N SER A 94 -2.06 -9.02 6.12
CA SER A 94 -2.11 -8.21 7.32
C SER A 94 -1.58 -6.83 6.99
N VAL A 95 -2.30 -5.80 7.43
CA VAL A 95 -1.90 -4.41 7.31
C VAL A 95 -1.91 -3.82 8.71
N LEU A 96 -0.78 -3.24 9.10
CA LEU A 96 -0.64 -2.50 10.34
C LEU A 96 -0.33 -1.05 10.01
N PHE A 97 -1.10 -0.13 10.58
CA PHE A 97 -0.76 1.27 10.67
C PHE A 97 -0.44 1.62 12.12
N LYS A 98 0.63 2.37 12.32
CA LYS A 98 0.90 3.08 13.57
C LYS A 98 0.85 4.57 13.28
N PHE A 99 0.00 5.30 13.97
CA PHE A 99 -0.10 6.75 13.86
C PHE A 99 0.34 7.39 15.18
N THR A 100 1.09 8.48 15.10
CA THR A 100 1.49 9.28 16.26
C THR A 100 0.77 10.62 16.25
N ALA A 101 0.66 11.26 17.42
CA ALA A 101 -0.06 12.54 17.56
C ALA A 101 0.58 13.68 16.75
N ASP A 102 1.91 13.65 16.55
CA ASP A 102 2.70 14.62 15.79
C ASP A 102 2.63 14.41 14.27
N GLY A 103 1.76 13.52 13.77
CA GLY A 103 1.53 13.35 12.34
C GLY A 103 2.58 12.48 11.65
N LYS A 104 3.23 11.57 12.38
CA LYS A 104 4.05 10.50 11.77
C LYS A 104 3.24 9.22 11.64
N TYR A 105 3.68 8.37 10.73
CA TYR A 105 3.15 7.03 10.59
C TYR A 105 4.21 5.99 10.28
N GLU A 106 3.88 4.75 10.59
CA GLU A 106 4.52 3.56 10.07
C GLU A 106 3.42 2.65 9.48
N GLN A 107 3.72 2.01 8.35
CA GLN A 107 2.87 1.02 7.71
C GLN A 107 3.66 -0.26 7.49
N SER A 108 3.09 -1.39 7.89
CA SER A 108 3.60 -2.72 7.60
C SER A 108 2.52 -3.54 6.91
N ILE A 109 2.83 -4.09 5.75
CA ILE A 109 1.96 -4.99 5.00
C ILE A 109 2.66 -6.34 4.89
N TYR A 110 1.93 -7.39 5.21
CA TYR A 110 2.31 -8.76 4.91
C TYR A 110 1.27 -9.38 3.98
N ILE A 111 1.72 -10.01 2.91
CA ILE A 111 0.87 -10.81 2.03
C ILE A 111 1.54 -12.17 1.87
N GLU A 112 0.77 -13.23 2.01
CA GLU A 112 1.17 -14.57 1.62
C GLU A 112 0.14 -15.21 0.69
N ALA A 113 0.63 -16.05 -0.20
CA ALA A 113 -0.19 -16.87 -1.07
C ALA A 113 0.48 -18.22 -1.26
N THR A 114 -0.32 -19.28 -1.22
CA THR A 114 0.12 -20.64 -1.54
C THR A 114 -0.60 -21.08 -2.80
N THR A 115 0.15 -21.53 -3.80
CA THR A 115 -0.41 -22.09 -5.04
C THR A 115 0.36 -23.36 -5.37
N TYR A 116 -0.33 -24.51 -5.31
CA TYR A 116 0.31 -25.82 -5.36
C TYR A 116 1.40 -25.96 -4.28
N SER A 117 2.65 -26.24 -4.67
CA SER A 117 3.82 -26.30 -3.78
C SER A 117 4.58 -24.96 -3.68
N CYS A 118 4.09 -23.90 -4.32
CA CYS A 118 4.73 -22.59 -4.36
C CYS A 118 4.17 -21.70 -3.26
N HIS A 119 5.05 -21.16 -2.43
CA HIS A 119 4.73 -20.19 -1.38
C HIS A 119 5.38 -18.88 -1.71
N THR A 120 4.54 -17.86 -1.90
CA THR A 120 4.99 -16.50 -2.10
C THR A 120 4.63 -15.68 -0.87
N LYS A 121 5.59 -14.91 -0.36
CA LYS A 121 5.41 -13.97 0.75
C LYS A 121 6.00 -12.63 0.37
N VAL A 122 5.28 -11.57 0.67
CA VAL A 122 5.71 -10.18 0.44
C VAL A 122 5.52 -9.41 1.73
N TRP A 123 6.58 -8.71 2.14
CA TRP A 123 6.57 -7.75 3.23
C TRP A 123 6.87 -6.37 2.65
N VAL A 124 6.01 -5.41 2.96
CA VAL A 124 6.22 -3.99 2.63
C VAL A 124 6.22 -3.22 3.92
N TYR A 125 7.27 -2.43 4.15
CA TYR A 125 7.34 -1.46 5.23
C TYR A 125 7.55 -0.08 4.63
N ASN A 126 6.84 0.92 5.14
CA ASN A 126 7.17 2.31 4.89
C ASN A 126 6.81 3.18 6.11
N ALA A 127 7.51 4.30 6.26
CA ALA A 127 7.28 5.25 7.33
C ALA A 127 7.56 6.66 6.87
N GLY A 128 6.91 7.64 7.51
CA GLY A 128 7.07 9.05 7.17
C GLY A 128 6.03 9.90 7.88
N THR A 129 5.48 10.87 7.16
CA THR A 129 4.49 11.81 7.70
C THR A 129 3.11 11.64 7.07
N VAL A 130 2.09 12.11 7.77
CA VAL A 130 0.69 12.09 7.34
C VAL A 130 0.15 13.50 7.32
N LYS A 131 -0.57 13.84 6.24
CA LYS A 131 -1.44 15.02 6.19
C LYS A 131 -2.88 14.59 6.30
N TRP A 132 -3.55 15.04 7.34
CA TRP A 132 -4.93 14.71 7.67
C TRP A 132 -5.88 15.73 7.08
N GLY A 133 -6.90 15.25 6.40
CA GLY A 133 -8.14 15.96 6.09
C GLY A 133 -9.29 15.46 6.96
N ALA A 134 -10.50 15.95 6.69
CA ALA A 134 -11.70 15.62 7.48
C ALA A 134 -12.12 14.15 7.37
N SER A 135 -12.00 13.56 6.18
CA SER A 135 -12.41 12.17 5.89
C SER A 135 -11.38 11.40 5.06
N GLU A 136 -10.21 11.99 4.86
CA GLU A 136 -9.10 11.43 4.10
C GLU A 136 -7.77 11.80 4.74
N PHE A 137 -6.71 11.07 4.42
CA PHE A 137 -5.34 11.43 4.75
C PHE A 137 -4.40 11.04 3.62
N ARG A 138 -3.29 11.77 3.52
CA ARG A 138 -2.21 11.49 2.56
C ARG A 138 -0.95 11.14 3.29
N VAL A 139 -0.23 10.15 2.78
CA VAL A 139 1.05 9.74 3.36
C VAL A 139 2.22 10.25 2.52
N TYR A 140 3.33 10.57 3.20
CA TYR A 140 4.57 11.02 2.58
C TYR A 140 5.72 10.20 3.18
N PRO A 141 5.97 8.99 2.66
CA PRO A 141 7.02 8.13 3.17
C PRO A 141 8.40 8.75 2.94
N THR A 142 9.28 8.64 3.92
CA THR A 142 10.70 9.03 3.83
C THR A 142 11.64 7.84 3.88
N THR A 143 11.13 6.68 4.30
CA THR A 143 11.83 5.40 4.29
C THR A 143 10.88 4.28 3.94
N GLY A 144 11.42 3.21 3.37
CA GLY A 144 10.66 2.00 3.09
C GLY A 144 11.52 0.84 2.63
N ARG A 145 11.01 -0.37 2.80
CA ARG A 145 11.67 -1.62 2.44
C ARG A 145 10.64 -2.62 1.91
N VAL A 146 11.01 -3.37 0.88
CA VAL A 146 10.23 -4.48 0.37
C VAL A 146 11.06 -5.75 0.38
N ARG A 147 10.51 -6.80 0.97
CA ARG A 147 11.06 -8.14 0.94
C ARG A 147 10.07 -9.08 0.27
N SER A 148 10.58 -9.95 -0.59
CA SER A 148 9.81 -10.99 -1.26
C SER A 148 10.53 -12.33 -1.15
N SER A 149 9.76 -13.40 -0.98
CA SER A 149 10.23 -14.78 -1.07
C SER A 149 9.23 -15.64 -1.82
N ASP A 150 9.73 -16.50 -2.69
CA ASP A 150 9.02 -17.46 -3.52
C ASP A 150 9.80 -18.78 -3.51
N THR A 151 9.15 -19.86 -3.12
CA THR A 151 9.79 -21.19 -3.03
C THR A 151 9.99 -21.87 -4.39
N CYS A 152 9.27 -21.44 -5.42
CA CYS A 152 9.33 -22.02 -6.76
C CYS A 152 10.17 -21.18 -7.73
N ASN A 153 10.33 -19.88 -7.47
CA ASN A 153 11.06 -19.00 -8.36
C ASN A 153 11.98 -18.02 -7.61
N ALA A 154 13.23 -18.42 -7.43
CA ALA A 154 14.22 -17.64 -6.70
C ALA A 154 14.50 -16.25 -7.31
N GLN A 155 14.18 -16.00 -8.59
CA GLN A 155 14.36 -14.69 -9.21
C GLN A 155 13.45 -13.60 -8.59
N PHE A 156 12.37 -14.01 -7.94
CA PHE A 156 11.47 -13.11 -7.21
C PHE A 156 11.83 -12.96 -5.73
N ASN A 157 12.95 -13.55 -5.30
CA ASN A 157 13.46 -13.43 -3.94
C ASN A 157 14.37 -12.22 -3.88
N PHE A 158 13.98 -11.23 -3.09
CA PHE A 158 14.76 -10.02 -2.92
C PHE A 158 14.46 -9.37 -1.59
N ASP A 159 15.37 -8.50 -1.18
CA ASP A 159 15.20 -7.62 -0.03
C ASP A 159 15.88 -6.28 -0.35
N ARG A 160 15.07 -5.24 -0.57
CA ARG A 160 15.55 -3.96 -1.10
C ARG A 160 14.78 -2.77 -0.54
N ALA A 161 15.32 -1.57 -0.74
CA ALA A 161 14.59 -0.34 -0.50
C ALA A 161 13.30 -0.30 -1.34
N ASP A 162 12.24 0.26 -0.75
CA ASP A 162 10.97 0.49 -1.44
C ASP A 162 11.04 1.72 -2.36
N ASP A 163 10.18 1.75 -3.37
CA ASP A 163 10.03 2.91 -4.24
C ASP A 163 9.09 3.95 -3.60
N ILE A 164 9.60 4.60 -2.56
CA ILE A 164 8.84 5.60 -1.79
C ILE A 164 8.52 6.86 -2.60
N ALA A 165 9.23 7.11 -3.70
CA ALA A 165 8.97 8.24 -4.58
C ALA A 165 7.61 8.08 -5.27
N ARG A 166 7.25 6.85 -5.66
CA ARG A 166 5.94 6.53 -6.25
C ARG A 166 4.78 6.58 -5.28
N LYS A 167 5.05 6.63 -3.97
CA LYS A 167 4.05 6.61 -2.90
C LYS A 167 3.82 7.98 -2.26
N GLN A 168 4.44 9.02 -2.82
CA GLN A 168 4.30 10.37 -2.29
C GLN A 168 2.87 10.88 -2.51
N GLY A 169 2.17 11.15 -1.40
CA GLY A 169 0.81 11.66 -1.43
C GLY A 169 -0.26 10.60 -1.65
N ASP A 170 0.07 9.30 -1.52
CA ASP A 170 -0.89 8.20 -1.53
C ASP A 170 -2.07 8.53 -0.62
N LEU A 171 -3.27 8.48 -1.21
CA LEU A 171 -4.50 8.95 -0.60
C LEU A 171 -5.27 7.80 0.04
N TYR A 172 -5.71 8.01 1.27
CA TYR A 172 -6.55 7.08 2.01
C TYR A 172 -7.80 7.79 2.49
N SER A 173 -8.96 7.14 2.39
CA SER A 173 -10.15 7.57 3.10
C SER A 173 -10.14 7.00 4.51
N TRP A 174 -10.74 7.70 5.48
CA TRP A 174 -10.89 7.17 6.83
C TRP A 174 -12.22 7.56 7.50
N ALA A 175 -12.65 6.74 8.45
CA ALA A 175 -13.72 7.06 9.40
C ALA A 175 -13.66 6.14 10.63
N PHE A 176 -14.27 6.54 11.74
CA PHE A 176 -14.60 5.62 12.81
C PHE A 176 -16.01 5.09 12.61
N GLU A 177 -16.16 3.77 12.63
CA GLU A 177 -17.47 3.13 12.51
C GLU A 177 -17.68 2.14 13.66
N ARG A 178 -18.89 2.15 14.21
CA ARG A 178 -19.31 1.15 15.19
C ARG A 178 -19.82 -0.07 14.44
N ASN A 179 -19.21 -1.22 14.68
CA ASN A 179 -19.70 -2.47 14.16
C ASN A 179 -20.98 -2.86 14.92
N ALA A 180 -22.04 -3.13 14.18
CA ALA A 180 -23.34 -3.47 14.75
C ALA A 180 -23.38 -4.85 15.42
N SER A 181 -22.51 -5.79 15.02
CA SER A 181 -22.54 -7.16 15.54
C SER A 181 -21.86 -7.32 16.89
N ASP A 182 -20.77 -6.59 17.14
CA ASP A 182 -20.01 -6.68 18.39
C ASP A 182 -19.99 -5.38 19.22
N GLY A 183 -20.58 -4.31 18.69
CA GLY A 183 -20.67 -3.00 19.33
C GLY A 183 -19.34 -2.26 19.42
N LYS A 184 -18.24 -2.77 18.86
CA LYS A 184 -16.91 -2.15 18.94
C LYS A 184 -16.73 -1.07 17.88
N VAL A 185 -15.83 -0.12 18.15
CA VAL A 185 -15.45 0.93 17.20
C VAL A 185 -14.19 0.50 16.46
N TYR A 186 -14.26 0.57 15.13
CA TYR A 186 -13.16 0.26 14.22
C TYR A 186 -12.71 1.52 13.48
N LEU A 187 -11.41 1.60 13.19
CA LEU A 187 -10.90 2.57 12.24
C LEU A 187 -11.04 1.99 10.84
N MET A 188 -11.90 2.58 10.03
CA MET A 188 -12.13 2.19 8.65
C MET A 188 -11.13 2.94 7.78
N ILE A 189 -10.31 2.24 6.98
CA ILE A 189 -9.34 2.85 6.06
C ILE A 189 -9.50 2.25 4.68
N GLY A 190 -9.61 3.09 3.65
CA GLY A 190 -9.76 2.67 2.25
C GLY A 190 -8.67 3.31 1.38
N PRO A 191 -8.01 2.56 0.48
CA PRO A 191 -7.03 3.13 -0.43
C PRO A 191 -7.71 4.01 -1.49
N ASN A 192 -6.91 4.88 -2.11
CA ASN A 192 -7.29 5.79 -3.20
C ASN A 192 -8.43 6.75 -2.84
N GLY A 193 -8.60 7.09 -1.56
CA GLY A 193 -9.68 7.97 -1.11
C GLY A 193 -11.09 7.38 -1.22
N THR A 194 -11.24 6.11 -1.60
CA THR A 194 -12.56 5.48 -1.78
C THR A 194 -13.18 5.04 -0.46
N THR A 195 -14.48 5.21 -0.30
CA THR A 195 -15.23 4.75 0.87
C THR A 195 -15.77 3.32 0.71
N GLU A 196 -15.93 2.86 -0.53
CA GLU A 196 -16.58 1.57 -0.88
C GLU A 196 -15.78 0.34 -0.45
N ASN A 197 -14.45 0.43 -0.37
CA ASN A 197 -13.56 -0.69 -0.09
C ASN A 197 -12.72 -0.48 1.19
N ARG A 198 -13.31 0.16 2.20
CA ARG A 198 -12.64 0.36 3.49
C ARG A 198 -12.48 -0.97 4.21
N SER A 199 -11.27 -1.19 4.72
CA SER A 199 -10.98 -2.29 5.62
C SER A 199 -11.18 -1.86 7.07
N SER A 200 -11.71 -2.74 7.91
CA SER A 200 -11.95 -2.47 9.33
C SER A 200 -10.71 -2.79 10.17
N PHE A 201 -9.97 -1.76 10.58
CA PHE A 201 -8.81 -1.91 11.45
C PHE A 201 -9.25 -1.90 12.90
N ARG A 202 -8.84 -2.93 13.66
CA ARG A 202 -8.98 -2.97 15.11
C ARG A 202 -7.77 -2.32 15.74
N ARG A 203 -7.95 -1.74 16.92
CA ARG A 203 -6.83 -1.27 17.73
C ARG A 203 -6.02 -2.48 18.20
N ALA A 204 -4.71 -2.42 18.03
CA ALA A 204 -3.77 -3.36 18.66
C ALA A 204 -3.30 -2.71 19.97
N ASP A 205 -3.48 -3.46 21.06
CA ASP A 205 -3.06 -3.13 22.41
C ASP A 205 -1.54 -3.23 22.62
#